data_AF-Q0CTV3-F1
#
_entry.id   AF-Q0CTV3-F1
#
_cell.length_a   1.000
_cell.length_b   1.000
_cell.length_c   1.000
_cell.angle_alpha   90.00
_cell.angle_beta   90.00
_cell.angle_gamma   90.00
#
_symmetry.space_group_name_H-M   'P 1'
#
loop_
_entity.id
_entity.type
_entity.pdbx_description
1 polymer ?
#
loop_
_entity_poly.entity_id
_entity_poly.type
_entity_poly.pdbx_seq_one_letter_code
_entity_poly.pdbx_strand_id
1 'polypeptide(L)'
;MDVDCDGVNSDCKGSTTSQTQTNWGALSAYEVPYIVIPDRFLSANSEMLPGNNVAAVICDGKMFYGILGDSNGHDPQITGEASWLMARTCFPNDDLSGTKGHTDLDVIYILFTGKQAVLPNSAVNEHYITDFGTLRHMGDNLVDALMSNLTPSTGSTTTLTSAATPNWTWGTAPTRTKPPTQTTGPTSFATGLWVDYASSVLQMHMCLAAYFAYTFASCYLF
;
A
#
# COMPACT_ATOMS: atom_id res chain seq x y z
N MET A 1 7.65 -6.61 -4.74
CA MET A 1 6.30 -7.12 -4.44
C MET A 1 6.34 -8.64 -4.46
N ASP A 2 6.57 -9.23 -3.29
CA ASP A 2 6.51 -10.69 -3.09
C ASP A 2 5.07 -11.12 -2.84
N VAL A 3 4.81 -12.42 -3.00
CA VAL A 3 3.47 -12.99 -2.81
C VAL A 3 3.37 -13.63 -1.45
N ASP A 4 2.49 -13.08 -0.63
CA ASP A 4 2.00 -13.73 0.58
C ASP A 4 0.80 -14.63 0.24
N CYS A 5 0.84 -15.83 0.80
CA CYS A 5 -0.17 -16.86 0.62
C CYS A 5 -0.81 -17.29 1.93
N ASP A 6 -0.51 -16.60 3.03
CA ASP A 6 -1.07 -16.91 4.33
C ASP A 6 -2.61 -16.78 4.30
N GLY A 7 -3.26 -17.60 5.12
CA GLY A 7 -4.72 -17.76 5.19
C GLY A 7 -5.24 -19.01 4.47
N VAL A 8 -6.44 -18.94 3.87
CA VAL A 8 -7.10 -20.14 3.29
C VAL A 8 -6.39 -20.70 2.06
N ASN A 9 -5.48 -19.94 1.45
CA ASN A 9 -4.68 -20.36 0.30
C ASN A 9 -3.20 -20.59 0.66
N SER A 10 -2.92 -21.05 1.88
CA SER A 10 -1.56 -21.38 2.36
C SER A 10 -0.76 -22.36 1.48
N ASP A 11 -1.44 -23.07 0.57
CA ASP A 11 -0.87 -23.98 -0.42
C ASP A 11 -0.76 -23.37 -1.82
N CYS A 12 -0.77 -22.03 -1.94
CA CYS A 12 -0.66 -21.36 -3.23
C CYS A 12 0.56 -21.84 -4.03
N LYS A 13 0.52 -21.72 -5.36
CA LYS A 13 1.60 -22.21 -6.23
C LYS A 13 2.96 -21.70 -5.74
N GLY A 14 3.81 -22.65 -5.36
CA GLY A 14 5.19 -22.39 -4.96
C GLY A 14 5.39 -21.91 -3.53
N SER A 15 4.36 -21.75 -2.69
CA SER A 15 4.59 -21.49 -1.27
C SER A 15 5.06 -22.76 -0.54
N THR A 16 6.06 -22.60 0.34
CA THR A 16 6.58 -23.67 1.21
C THR A 16 6.60 -23.28 2.68
N THR A 17 6.30 -22.03 3.01
CA THR A 17 6.43 -21.46 4.36
C THR A 17 5.17 -20.75 4.84
N SER A 18 4.08 -20.82 4.06
CA SER A 18 2.84 -20.12 4.42
C SER A 18 2.11 -20.72 5.61
N GLN A 19 1.36 -19.86 6.28
CA GLN A 19 0.54 -20.17 7.45
C GLN A 19 -0.93 -20.23 7.07
N THR A 20 -1.72 -20.97 7.85
CA THR A 20 -3.17 -21.11 7.61
C THR A 20 -3.99 -19.90 8.08
N GLN A 21 -3.33 -18.88 8.64
CA GLN A 21 -3.95 -17.69 9.21
C GLN A 21 -3.12 -16.47 8.81
N THR A 22 -3.84 -15.35 8.62
CA THR A 22 -3.29 -13.99 8.63
C THR A 22 -3.61 -13.33 9.98
N ASN A 23 -3.10 -12.14 10.27
CA ASN A 23 -3.28 -11.47 11.57
C ASN A 23 -4.75 -11.33 12.05
N TRP A 24 -5.72 -11.10 11.16
CA TRP A 24 -7.13 -10.81 11.53
C TRP A 24 -8.16 -11.80 10.96
N GLY A 25 -7.71 -12.99 10.59
CA GLY A 25 -8.54 -14.07 10.06
C GLY A 25 -7.75 -14.98 9.13
N ALA A 26 -8.41 -15.89 8.44
CA ALA A 26 -7.81 -16.67 7.36
C ALA A 26 -8.20 -16.07 6.01
N LEU A 27 -7.64 -14.90 5.67
CA LEU A 27 -7.95 -14.21 4.41
C LEU A 27 -7.60 -15.10 3.20
N SER A 28 -8.38 -14.98 2.12
CA SER A 28 -8.09 -15.64 0.85
C SER A 28 -7.08 -14.82 0.08
N ALA A 29 -5.84 -15.31 -0.04
CA ALA A 29 -4.81 -14.65 -0.86
C ALA A 29 -5.25 -14.49 -2.32
N TYR A 30 -6.15 -15.36 -2.81
CA TYR A 30 -6.68 -15.30 -4.18
C TYR A 30 -7.84 -14.31 -4.38
N GLU A 31 -8.51 -13.88 -3.31
CA GLU A 31 -9.75 -13.09 -3.42
C GLU A 31 -9.72 -11.78 -2.61
N VAL A 32 -8.79 -11.64 -1.67
CA VAL A 32 -8.63 -10.45 -0.84
C VAL A 32 -7.39 -9.69 -1.28
N PRO A 33 -7.51 -8.45 -1.80
CA PRO A 33 -6.35 -7.58 -1.98
C PRO A 33 -5.84 -7.13 -0.60
N TYR A 34 -4.74 -7.72 -0.12
CA TYR A 34 -4.11 -7.29 1.12
C TYR A 34 -2.61 -7.02 0.95
N ILE A 35 -2.07 -6.24 1.88
CA ILE A 35 -0.65 -5.94 2.01
C ILE A 35 -0.11 -6.50 3.32
N VAL A 36 1.20 -6.67 3.36
CA VAL A 36 1.93 -7.17 4.53
C VAL A 36 2.95 -6.13 4.97
N ILE A 37 3.05 -5.90 6.27
CA ILE A 37 4.02 -4.99 6.89
C ILE A 37 4.95 -5.75 7.86
N PRO A 38 6.13 -5.23 8.20
CA PRO A 38 6.96 -5.84 9.24
C PRO A 38 6.22 -5.97 10.58
N ASP A 39 6.24 -7.15 11.20
CA ASP A 39 5.58 -7.42 12.48
C ASP A 39 6.03 -6.47 13.60
N ARG A 40 7.32 -6.11 13.65
CA ARG A 40 7.86 -5.12 14.59
C ARG A 40 7.22 -3.74 14.41
N PHE A 41 6.87 -3.36 13.18
CA PHE A 41 6.22 -2.09 12.88
C PHE A 41 4.75 -2.13 13.30
N LEU A 42 4.05 -3.24 13.01
CA LEU A 42 2.68 -3.46 13.49
C LEU A 42 2.62 -3.40 15.02
N SER A 43 3.48 -4.16 15.69
CA SER A 43 3.56 -4.23 17.15
C SER A 43 3.80 -2.86 17.79
N ALA A 44 4.71 -2.05 17.22
CA ALA A 44 5.02 -0.71 17.72
C ALA A 44 3.89 0.32 17.47
N ASN A 45 2.95 0.04 16.56
CA ASN A 45 1.92 0.99 16.12
C ASN A 45 0.49 0.41 16.22
N SER A 46 0.28 -0.59 17.07
CA SER A 46 -0.97 -1.37 17.16
C SER A 46 -2.22 -0.53 17.42
N GLU A 47 -2.10 0.59 18.14
CA GLU A 47 -3.22 1.52 18.35
C GLU A 47 -3.65 2.23 17.06
N MET A 48 -2.69 2.56 16.19
CA MET A 48 -2.92 3.21 14.90
C MET A 48 -3.28 2.21 13.79
N LEU A 49 -2.88 0.94 13.96
CA LEU A 49 -3.10 -0.16 13.03
C LEU A 49 -3.83 -1.31 13.73
N PRO A 50 -5.10 -1.10 14.14
CA PRO A 50 -5.86 -2.13 14.84
C PRO A 50 -6.23 -3.33 13.94
N GLY A 51 -6.08 -3.20 12.63
CA GLY A 51 -6.31 -4.27 11.65
C GLY A 51 -7.26 -3.88 10.53
N ASN A 52 -7.16 -4.58 9.39
CA ASN A 52 -8.00 -4.35 8.21
C ASN A 52 -8.02 -2.87 7.76
N ASN A 53 -6.94 -2.13 8.07
CA ASN A 53 -6.76 -0.75 7.66
C ASN A 53 -6.66 -0.68 6.13
N VAL A 54 -7.37 0.24 5.49
CA VAL A 54 -7.30 0.45 4.04
C VAL A 54 -5.88 0.87 3.66
N ALA A 55 -5.42 0.31 2.55
CA ALA A 55 -4.17 0.67 1.91
C ALA A 55 -4.40 1.00 0.44
N ALA A 56 -3.66 1.98 -0.09
CA ALA A 56 -3.51 2.18 -1.52
C ALA A 56 -2.17 1.60 -1.98
N VAL A 57 -2.20 0.84 -3.06
CA VAL A 57 -1.03 0.23 -3.69
C VAL A 57 -0.89 0.80 -5.09
N ILE A 58 0.24 1.44 -5.36
CA ILE A 58 0.56 2.03 -6.66
C ILE A 58 1.61 1.17 -7.33
N CYS A 59 1.29 0.66 -8.51
CA CYS A 59 2.10 -0.28 -9.28
C CYS A 59 1.68 -0.22 -10.75
N ASP A 60 2.62 -0.43 -11.69
CA ASP A 60 2.36 -0.39 -13.15
C ASP A 60 1.56 0.85 -13.62
N GLY A 61 1.82 2.01 -13.00
CA GLY A 61 1.13 3.27 -13.31
C GLY A 61 -0.35 3.31 -12.92
N LYS A 62 -0.82 2.39 -12.08
CA LYS A 62 -2.19 2.29 -11.57
C LYS A 62 -2.19 2.33 -10.04
N MET A 63 -3.34 2.64 -9.46
CA MET A 63 -3.58 2.59 -8.03
C MET A 63 -4.73 1.62 -7.74
N PHE A 64 -4.52 0.75 -6.76
CA PHE A 64 -5.50 -0.22 -6.29
C PHE A 64 -5.70 -0.06 -4.79
N TYR A 65 -6.88 -0.42 -4.29
CA TYR A 65 -7.13 -0.47 -2.85
C TYR A 65 -7.10 -1.90 -2.35
N GLY A 66 -6.56 -2.05 -1.15
CA GLY A 66 -6.59 -3.28 -0.38
C GLY A 66 -6.68 -2.96 1.11
N ILE A 67 -6.39 -3.96 1.93
CA ILE A 67 -6.30 -3.81 3.38
C ILE A 67 -4.93 -4.24 3.90
N LEU A 68 -4.54 -3.76 5.07
CA LEU A 68 -3.55 -4.41 5.90
C LEU A 68 -4.15 -5.73 6.38
N GLY A 69 -3.64 -6.84 5.82
CA GLY A 69 -4.16 -8.18 6.09
C GLY A 69 -3.26 -9.01 6.98
N ASP A 70 -1.94 -8.83 6.86
CA ASP A 70 -0.97 -9.61 7.62
C ASP A 70 0.31 -8.85 7.95
N SER A 71 1.22 -9.52 8.65
CA SER A 71 2.53 -9.01 8.99
C SER A 71 3.63 -10.07 8.86
N ASN A 72 4.79 -9.62 8.40
CA ASN A 72 5.94 -10.47 8.20
C ASN A 72 6.75 -10.57 9.51
N GLY A 73 6.71 -11.75 10.13
CA GLY A 73 7.52 -12.12 11.29
C GLY A 73 8.85 -12.81 10.98
N HIS A 74 9.17 -13.07 9.71
CA HIS A 74 10.41 -13.71 9.27
C HIS A 74 11.58 -12.72 9.33
N ASP A 75 12.76 -13.17 9.78
CA ASP A 75 13.96 -12.34 9.84
C ASP A 75 14.82 -12.47 8.57
N PRO A 76 15.18 -11.35 7.89
CA PRO A 76 14.83 -9.98 8.23
C PRO A 76 13.37 -9.65 7.89
N GLN A 77 12.69 -8.92 8.79
CA GLN A 77 11.33 -8.46 8.53
C GLN A 77 11.33 -7.37 7.46
N ILE A 78 10.87 -7.73 6.26
CA ILE A 78 10.82 -6.84 5.09
C ILE A 78 9.38 -6.46 4.77
N THR A 79 9.23 -5.31 4.12
CA THR A 79 7.95 -4.86 3.55
C THR A 79 7.91 -5.25 2.08
N GLY A 80 6.72 -5.25 1.49
CA GLY A 80 6.55 -5.47 0.06
C GLY A 80 6.00 -6.84 -0.29
N GLU A 81 5.56 -7.62 0.68
CA GLU A 81 4.67 -8.75 0.45
C GLU A 81 3.22 -8.26 0.28
N ALA A 82 2.46 -8.95 -0.56
CA ALA A 82 1.05 -8.69 -0.79
C ALA A 82 0.34 -9.99 -1.19
N SER A 83 -0.97 -10.02 -1.03
CA SER A 83 -1.75 -11.17 -1.45
C SER A 83 -1.54 -11.51 -2.92
N TRP A 84 -1.68 -12.78 -3.27
CA TRP A 84 -1.62 -13.26 -4.64
C TRP A 84 -2.50 -12.44 -5.61
N LEU A 85 -3.71 -12.09 -5.19
CA LEU A 85 -4.61 -11.24 -5.96
C LEU A 85 -4.02 -9.86 -6.22
N MET A 86 -3.53 -9.17 -5.18
CA MET A 86 -2.94 -7.84 -5.32
C MET A 86 -1.70 -7.90 -6.23
N ALA A 87 -0.81 -8.86 -5.99
CA ALA A 87 0.43 -9.02 -6.73
C ALA A 87 0.19 -9.22 -8.23
N ARG A 88 -0.73 -10.12 -8.58
CA ARG A 88 -1.07 -10.41 -9.99
C ARG A 88 -1.97 -9.36 -10.62
N THR A 89 -2.65 -8.54 -9.82
CA THR A 89 -3.34 -7.34 -10.32
C THR A 89 -2.33 -6.28 -10.74
N CYS A 90 -1.28 -6.08 -9.96
CA CYS A 90 -0.18 -5.18 -10.30
C CYS A 90 0.62 -5.64 -11.51
N PHE A 91 0.99 -6.93 -11.54
CA PHE A 91 1.90 -7.48 -12.55
C PHE A 91 1.36 -8.78 -13.15
N PRO A 92 0.29 -8.71 -13.97
CA PRO A 92 -0.39 -9.90 -14.49
C PRO A 92 0.48 -10.77 -15.40
N ASN A 93 1.54 -10.20 -15.98
CA ASN A 93 2.43 -10.86 -16.94
C ASN A 93 3.69 -11.46 -16.30
N ASP A 94 3.93 -11.21 -15.01
CA ASP A 94 5.17 -11.60 -14.36
C ASP A 94 5.16 -13.04 -13.84
N ASP A 95 4.04 -13.75 -14.00
CA ASP A 95 3.78 -15.08 -13.42
C ASP A 95 4.18 -15.18 -11.94
N LEU A 96 3.76 -14.19 -11.15
CA LEU A 96 4.07 -14.14 -9.72
C LEU A 96 3.50 -15.35 -8.97
N SER A 97 4.25 -15.81 -7.97
CA SER A 97 3.94 -16.98 -7.14
C SER A 97 4.59 -16.87 -5.76
N GLY A 98 4.29 -17.79 -4.84
CA GLY A 98 4.85 -17.76 -3.46
C GLY A 98 6.38 -17.88 -3.38
N THR A 99 7.05 -18.14 -4.50
CA THR A 99 8.52 -18.20 -4.64
C THR A 99 9.06 -17.23 -5.69
N LYS A 100 8.19 -16.39 -6.27
CA LYS A 100 8.56 -15.44 -7.32
C LYS A 100 7.77 -14.15 -7.17
N GLY A 101 8.44 -13.14 -6.61
CA GLY A 101 7.95 -11.77 -6.57
C GLY A 101 8.40 -10.91 -7.75
N HIS A 102 7.83 -9.72 -7.82
CA HIS A 102 8.27 -8.64 -8.68
C HIS A 102 9.37 -7.83 -7.96
N THR A 103 10.55 -7.73 -8.55
CA THR A 103 11.75 -7.21 -7.86
C THR A 103 12.10 -5.76 -8.16
N ASP A 104 11.48 -5.14 -9.16
CA ASP A 104 11.76 -3.73 -9.45
C ASP A 104 11.23 -2.84 -8.30
N LEU A 105 11.91 -1.72 -8.06
CA LEU A 105 11.58 -0.78 -6.98
C LEU A 105 10.57 0.27 -7.45
N ASP A 106 9.46 -0.17 -8.02
CA ASP A 106 8.44 0.66 -8.65
C ASP A 106 7.04 0.50 -8.04
N VAL A 107 6.98 -0.07 -6.84
CA VAL A 107 5.76 -0.25 -6.05
C VAL A 107 5.75 0.67 -4.84
N ILE A 108 4.64 1.38 -4.63
CA ILE A 108 4.41 2.21 -3.45
C ILE A 108 3.21 1.66 -2.68
N TYR A 109 3.37 1.54 -1.37
CA TYR A 109 2.30 1.20 -0.43
C TYR A 109 1.99 2.41 0.44
N ILE A 110 0.73 2.82 0.47
CA ILE A 110 0.23 3.88 1.34
C ILE A 110 -0.76 3.23 2.29
N LEU A 111 -0.34 3.02 3.54
CA LEU A 111 -1.18 2.46 4.59
C LEU A 111 -1.82 3.59 5.39
N PHE A 112 -3.15 3.65 5.41
CA PHE A 112 -3.88 4.67 6.14
C PHE A 112 -4.10 4.24 7.60
N THR A 113 -3.67 5.09 8.55
CA THR A 113 -3.71 4.82 9.98
C THR A 113 -4.97 5.38 10.64
N GLY A 114 -5.30 4.83 11.81
CA GLY A 114 -6.42 5.27 12.65
C GLY A 114 -7.72 4.53 12.35
N LYS A 115 -8.66 4.61 13.31
CA LYS A 115 -9.91 3.83 13.28
C LYS A 115 -10.79 4.13 12.06
N GLN A 116 -10.70 5.33 11.50
CA GLN A 116 -11.48 5.75 10.33
C GLN A 116 -11.04 5.03 9.05
N ALA A 117 -9.81 4.49 9.04
CA ALA A 117 -9.27 3.74 7.92
C ALA A 117 -9.55 2.23 8.04
N VAL A 118 -10.18 1.76 9.11
CA VAL A 118 -10.49 0.33 9.29
C VAL A 118 -11.71 -0.05 8.49
N LEU A 119 -11.58 -1.03 7.60
CA LEU A 119 -12.71 -1.55 6.83
C LEU A 119 -13.75 -2.16 7.80
N PRO A 120 -15.04 -1.79 7.73
CA PRO A 120 -16.02 -2.22 8.71
C PRO A 120 -16.36 -3.71 8.53
N ASN A 121 -16.78 -4.38 9.61
CA ASN A 121 -17.17 -5.80 9.59
C ASN A 121 -18.34 -6.13 8.64
N SER A 122 -19.07 -5.14 8.13
CA SER A 122 -20.07 -5.33 7.06
C SER A 122 -19.44 -5.51 5.68
N ALA A 123 -18.18 -5.11 5.51
CA ALA A 123 -17.43 -5.12 4.26
C ALA A 123 -16.23 -6.09 4.28
N VAL A 124 -15.91 -6.69 5.43
CA VAL A 124 -14.88 -7.73 5.58
C VAL A 124 -15.29 -8.75 6.62
N ASN A 125 -15.02 -10.03 6.36
CA ASN A 125 -15.15 -11.13 7.31
C ASN A 125 -13.80 -11.85 7.46
N GLU A 126 -13.80 -12.99 8.17
CA GLU A 126 -12.60 -13.78 8.45
C GLU A 126 -11.82 -14.21 7.19
N HIS A 127 -12.48 -14.32 6.04
CA HIS A 127 -11.88 -14.85 4.81
C HIS A 127 -11.86 -13.86 3.64
N TYR A 128 -12.82 -12.93 3.58
CA TYR A 128 -13.13 -12.17 2.37
C TYR A 128 -13.46 -10.71 2.64
N ILE A 129 -13.17 -9.86 1.65
CA ILE A 129 -13.86 -8.59 1.49
C ILE A 129 -15.24 -8.90 0.90
N THR A 130 -16.30 -8.57 1.64
CA THR A 130 -17.69 -8.82 1.24
C THR A 130 -18.30 -7.64 0.48
N ASP A 131 -17.69 -6.47 0.54
CA ASP A 131 -18.13 -5.27 -0.17
C ASP A 131 -16.95 -4.43 -0.68
N PHE A 132 -16.58 -4.69 -1.94
CA PHE A 132 -15.56 -3.92 -2.66
C PHE A 132 -16.00 -2.47 -2.94
N GLY A 133 -17.30 -2.18 -2.96
CA GLY A 133 -17.81 -0.83 -3.09
C GLY A 133 -17.44 0.03 -1.88
N THR A 134 -17.62 -0.52 -0.68
CA THR A 134 -17.18 0.13 0.57
C THR A 134 -15.66 0.30 0.60
N LEU A 135 -14.87 -0.73 0.26
CA LEU A 135 -13.41 -0.60 0.18
C LEU A 135 -12.99 0.53 -0.77
N ARG A 136 -13.56 0.56 -1.98
CA ARG A 136 -13.27 1.58 -2.98
C ARG A 136 -13.66 2.98 -2.49
N HIS A 137 -14.86 3.12 -1.92
CA HIS A 137 -15.33 4.41 -1.42
C HIS A 137 -14.46 4.95 -0.29
N MET A 138 -14.07 4.08 0.66
CA MET A 138 -13.16 4.47 1.74
C MET A 138 -11.77 4.83 1.21
N GLY A 139 -11.23 4.04 0.29
CA GLY A 139 -9.95 4.30 -0.37
C GLY A 139 -9.94 5.65 -1.09
N ASP A 140 -10.96 5.92 -1.91
CA ASP A 140 -11.13 7.19 -2.63
C ASP A 140 -11.13 8.38 -1.65
N ASN A 141 -11.93 8.31 -0.58
CA ASN A 141 -11.99 9.38 0.42
C ASN A 141 -10.65 9.61 1.13
N LEU A 142 -9.91 8.54 1.46
CA LEU A 142 -8.62 8.62 2.13
C LEU A 142 -7.52 9.20 1.24
N VAL A 143 -7.49 8.81 -0.04
CA VAL A 143 -6.58 9.38 -1.03
C VAL A 143 -6.92 10.84 -1.31
N ASP A 144 -8.20 11.18 -1.45
CA ASP A 144 -8.62 12.58 -1.66
C ASP A 144 -8.22 13.47 -0.47
N ALA A 145 -8.38 12.96 0.76
CA ALA A 145 -7.91 13.65 1.96
C ALA A 145 -6.38 13.81 1.96
N LEU A 146 -5.63 12.76 1.61
CA LEU A 146 -4.18 12.84 1.45
C LEU A 146 -3.78 13.92 0.44
N MET A 147 -4.37 13.89 -0.76
CA MET A 147 -4.06 14.85 -1.82
C MET A 147 -4.40 16.29 -1.41
N SER A 148 -5.53 16.50 -0.74
CA SER A 148 -5.93 17.82 -0.24
C SER A 148 -4.95 18.39 0.78
N ASN A 149 -4.33 17.53 1.60
CA ASN A 149 -3.31 17.94 2.57
C ASN A 149 -1.92 18.11 1.95
N LEU A 150 -1.64 17.45 0.82
CA LEU A 150 -0.37 17.60 0.09
C LEU A 150 -0.34 18.86 -0.78
N THR A 151 -1.49 19.37 -1.20
CA THR A 151 -1.56 20.63 -1.94
C THR A 151 -1.40 21.80 -0.95
N PRO A 152 -0.35 22.64 -1.08
CA PRO A 152 -0.27 23.87 -0.32
C PRO A 152 -1.54 24.68 -0.60
N SER A 153 -2.20 25.17 0.45
CA SER A 153 -3.38 26.03 0.35
C SER A 153 -3.01 27.35 -0.34
N THR A 154 -2.86 27.29 -1.65
CA THR A 154 -2.74 28.47 -2.48
C THR A 154 -4.16 29.02 -2.51
N GLY A 155 -4.42 30.05 -1.71
CA GLY A 155 -5.75 30.65 -1.52
C GLY A 155 -6.35 31.18 -2.82
N SER A 156 -6.87 30.28 -3.64
CA SER A 156 -7.55 30.59 -4.89
C SER A 156 -8.70 29.62 -5.04
N THR A 157 -9.89 30.11 -4.69
CA THR A 157 -11.18 29.51 -4.98
C THR A 157 -11.21 29.03 -6.43
N THR A 158 -10.97 27.75 -6.64
CA THR A 158 -11.22 27.11 -7.93
C THR A 158 -12.35 26.14 -7.69
N THR A 159 -13.54 26.53 -8.12
CA THR A 159 -14.73 25.69 -8.13
C THR A 159 -14.41 24.41 -8.90
N LEU A 160 -14.23 23.30 -8.18
CA LEU A 160 -14.15 21.97 -8.78
C LEU A 160 -15.57 21.59 -9.21
N THR A 161 -15.90 21.84 -10.47
CA THR A 161 -17.05 21.22 -11.11
C THR A 161 -16.85 19.70 -11.11
N SER A 162 -17.77 18.96 -10.48
CA SER A 162 -17.88 17.50 -10.65
C SER A 162 -17.96 17.16 -12.13
N ALA A 163 -16.85 16.68 -12.70
CA ALA A 163 -16.85 16.09 -14.01
C ALA A 163 -17.52 14.73 -13.90
N ALA A 164 -18.59 14.54 -14.68
CA ALA A 164 -19.29 13.27 -14.81
C ALA A 164 -18.32 12.13 -15.21
N THR A 165 -18.65 10.93 -14.74
CA THR A 165 -17.99 9.66 -15.06
C THR A 165 -17.64 9.54 -16.55
N PRO A 166 -16.36 9.42 -16.94
CA PRO A 166 -16.03 9.00 -18.28
C PRO A 166 -16.27 7.49 -18.40
N ASN A 167 -17.10 7.09 -19.35
CA ASN A 167 -17.16 5.71 -19.82
C ASN A 167 -15.78 5.35 -20.40
N TRP A 168 -15.01 4.54 -19.66
CA TRP A 168 -13.77 3.97 -20.18
C TRP A 168 -14.10 2.86 -21.18
N THR A 169 -13.89 3.14 -22.46
CA THR A 169 -13.70 2.09 -23.47
C THR A 169 -12.30 1.52 -23.30
N TRP A 170 -12.20 0.20 -23.11
CA TRP A 170 -10.93 -0.52 -23.03
C TRP A 170 -10.17 -0.41 -24.35
N GLY A 171 -9.29 0.59 -24.45
CA GLY A 171 -8.27 0.68 -25.47
C GLY A 171 -7.12 -0.27 -25.17
N THR A 172 -6.65 -0.98 -26.20
CA THR A 172 -5.53 -1.93 -26.13
C THR A 172 -4.25 -1.23 -25.64
N ALA A 173 -3.54 -1.86 -24.69
CA ALA A 173 -2.33 -1.34 -24.08
C ALA A 173 -1.21 -1.10 -25.11
N PRO A 174 -0.47 0.02 -25.05
CA PRO A 174 0.75 0.19 -25.83
C PRO A 174 1.85 -0.72 -25.29
N THR A 175 2.58 -1.40 -26.18
CA THR A 175 3.79 -2.15 -25.84
C THR A 175 4.87 -1.21 -25.33
N ARG A 176 5.24 -1.33 -24.05
CA ARG A 176 6.36 -0.60 -23.46
C ARG A 176 7.66 -1.39 -23.68
N THR A 177 8.63 -0.77 -24.35
CA THR A 177 10.01 -1.27 -24.43
C THR A 177 10.72 -1.04 -23.09
N LYS A 178 11.47 -2.06 -22.66
CA LYS A 178 12.27 -2.08 -21.43
C LYS A 178 13.25 -0.89 -21.39
N PRO A 179 13.30 -0.09 -20.31
CA PRO A 179 14.34 0.92 -20.14
C PRO A 179 15.73 0.28 -20.05
N PRO A 180 16.78 0.90 -20.60
CA PRO A 180 18.13 0.35 -20.55
C PRO A 180 18.64 0.29 -19.10
N THR A 181 19.27 -0.83 -18.77
CA THR A 181 19.90 -1.11 -17.47
C THR A 181 20.96 -0.06 -17.15
N GLN A 182 20.77 0.69 -16.07
CA GLN A 182 21.73 1.72 -15.64
C GLN A 182 22.84 1.05 -14.83
N THR A 183 24.06 1.11 -15.36
CA THR A 183 25.29 0.61 -14.73
C THR A 183 25.79 1.63 -13.70
N THR A 184 26.27 1.14 -12.56
CA THR A 184 26.76 1.91 -11.41
C THR A 184 28.05 2.68 -11.72
N GLY A 185 28.09 3.96 -11.32
CA GLY A 185 29.29 4.81 -11.28
C GLY A 185 29.07 6.06 -10.40
N PRO A 186 30.08 6.57 -9.66
CA PRO A 186 29.87 7.43 -8.49
C PRO A 186 29.96 8.95 -8.74
N THR A 187 29.58 9.71 -7.69
CA THR A 187 29.72 11.18 -7.45
C THR A 187 28.60 12.05 -8.05
N SER A 188 28.04 13.10 -7.42
CA SER A 188 28.43 13.93 -6.28
C SER A 188 27.21 14.63 -5.65
N PHE A 189 27.40 15.16 -4.43
CA PHE A 189 26.42 15.89 -3.63
C PHE A 189 25.96 17.22 -4.25
N ALA A 190 24.67 17.55 -4.12
CA ALA A 190 24.16 18.91 -4.19
C ALA A 190 23.28 19.20 -2.97
N THR A 191 23.62 20.29 -2.29
CA THR A 191 23.03 20.85 -1.08
C THR A 191 21.84 21.79 -1.37
N GLY A 192 20.82 21.78 -0.51
CA GLY A 192 19.74 22.79 -0.41
C GLY A 192 18.40 22.28 -0.95
N LEU A 193 17.24 22.48 -0.33
CA LEU A 193 16.77 23.52 0.58
C LEU A 193 16.05 22.95 1.81
N TRP A 194 16.20 23.63 2.94
CA TRP A 194 15.34 23.52 4.12
C TRP A 194 14.13 24.44 3.95
N VAL A 195 12.93 23.98 4.32
CA VAL A 195 11.79 24.85 4.62
C VAL A 195 11.23 24.40 5.97
N ASP A 196 11.59 25.14 7.02
CA ASP A 196 10.94 25.07 8.31
C ASP A 196 9.54 25.71 8.19
N TYR A 197 8.49 24.98 8.54
CA TYR A 197 7.18 25.58 8.79
C TYR A 197 6.54 24.91 10.00
N ALA A 198 6.65 25.59 11.14
CA ALA A 198 5.84 25.32 12.31
C ALA A 198 4.49 26.07 12.20
N SER A 199 3.48 25.50 12.86
CA SER A 199 2.20 26.10 13.30
C SER A 199 0.94 25.79 12.47
N SER A 200 0.17 24.82 13.00
CA SER A 200 -1.20 25.00 13.55
C SER A 200 -2.36 24.24 12.89
N VAL A 201 -2.81 23.19 13.62
CA VAL A 201 -4.19 22.67 13.79
C VAL A 201 -4.81 21.84 12.65
N LEU A 202 -4.51 20.54 12.62
CA LEU A 202 -5.45 19.42 12.85
C LEU A 202 -4.64 18.10 12.81
N GLN A 203 -4.53 17.38 13.93
CA GLN A 203 -3.70 16.17 14.05
C GLN A 203 -4.26 15.02 13.21
N MET A 204 -3.74 14.87 11.99
CA MET A 204 -3.83 13.66 11.20
C MET A 204 -2.44 13.03 11.19
N HIS A 205 -2.26 11.99 12.01
CA HIS A 205 -1.00 11.26 12.10
C HIS A 205 -0.79 10.51 10.78
N MET A 206 0.11 11.00 9.93
CA MET A 206 0.63 10.28 8.77
C MET A 206 2.06 9.82 9.08
N CYS A 207 2.26 8.50 9.24
CA CYS A 207 3.59 7.92 9.23
C CYS A 207 3.96 7.56 7.78
N LEU A 208 4.76 8.41 7.13
CA LEU A 208 5.38 8.07 5.86
C LEU A 208 6.67 7.26 6.14
N ALA A 209 6.61 5.94 6.05
CA ALA A 209 7.78 5.09 6.22
C ALA A 209 8.60 5.01 4.92
N ALA A 210 9.49 5.97 4.71
CA ALA A 210 10.57 5.84 3.73
C ALA A 210 11.80 5.24 4.44
N TYR A 211 12.06 3.95 4.23
CA TYR A 211 13.27 3.30 4.74
C TYR A 211 14.48 3.67 3.87
N PHE A 212 15.29 4.62 4.31
CA PHE A 212 16.70 4.71 3.93
C PHE A 212 17.54 4.02 5.00
N ALA A 213 18.46 3.15 4.58
CA ALA A 213 19.40 2.50 5.46
C ALA A 213 20.24 3.55 6.23
N TYR A 214 20.38 3.32 7.54
CA TYR A 214 21.14 4.08 8.54
C TYR A 214 20.45 5.29 9.22
N THR A 215 20.19 5.07 10.53
CA THR A 215 20.07 6.02 11.67
C THR A 215 18.79 6.84 11.86
N PHE A 216 18.20 6.64 13.06
CA PHE A 216 17.16 7.41 13.77
C PHE A 216 15.81 7.63 13.09
N ALA A 217 14.81 6.83 13.49
CA ALA A 217 13.41 7.23 13.41
C ALA A 217 13.13 8.28 14.49
N SER A 218 12.92 9.53 14.08
CA SER A 218 12.31 10.55 14.94
C SER A 218 10.87 10.75 14.49
N CYS A 219 9.92 10.24 15.27
CA CYS A 219 8.55 10.74 15.24
C CYS A 219 8.57 12.17 15.78
N TYR A 220 8.31 13.16 14.92
CA TYR A 220 8.02 14.50 15.41
C TYR A 220 6.57 14.53 15.90
N LEU A 221 6.41 14.77 17.21
CA LEU A 221 5.15 15.30 17.74
C LEU A 221 4.99 16.73 17.22
N PHE A 222 3.90 16.96 16.48
CA PHE A 222 3.33 18.29 16.28
C PHE A 222 1.83 18.26 16.60
#